data_AF-A0A6A4MQE6-F1
#
_entry.id   AF-A0A6A4MQE6-F1
#
_cell.length_a   1.000
_cell.length_b   1.000
_cell.length_c   1.000
_cell.angle_alpha   90.00
_cell.angle_beta   90.00
_cell.angle_gamma   90.00
#
_symmetry.space_group_name_H-M   'P 1'
#
loop_
_entity.id
_entity.type
_entity.pdbx_description
1 polymer ?
#
loop_
_entity_poly.entity_id
_entity_poly.type
_entity_poly.pdbx_seq_one_letter_code
_entity_poly.pdbx_strand_id
1 'polypeptide(L)'
;MSKCPGIYNDIGKKARGNSFLSIGTDLSFNPATRQLDKYNAGLSFNIPILNASLTLNDMGDKLRASCYSSISPLSKTAIALELNHQFSRSETTLTYGAQHAIFPVTLVKARASSDGKLGALIQQQLFPSFFLTIAGDVDTQTSVNGVTRSSKLGMSLAFRS
;
A
#
# COMPACT_ATOMS: atom_id res chain seq x y z
N MET A 1 -3.67 8.73 -37.93
CA MET A 1 -4.91 8.08 -37.45
C MET A 1 -4.93 8.17 -35.93
N SER A 2 -5.73 9.08 -35.40
CA SER A 2 -5.86 9.35 -33.97
C SER A 2 -6.69 8.22 -33.32
N LYS A 3 -6.10 7.48 -32.38
CA LYS A 3 -6.84 6.49 -31.59
C LYS A 3 -7.71 7.25 -30.58
N CYS A 4 -9.03 7.21 -30.79
CA CYS A 4 -10.02 7.72 -29.84
C CYS A 4 -9.84 7.08 -28.45
N PRO A 5 -10.03 7.84 -27.35
CA PRO A 5 -9.99 7.31 -25.99
C PRO A 5 -11.17 6.37 -25.76
N GLY A 6 -10.88 5.07 -25.60
CA GLY A 6 -11.88 4.04 -25.32
C GLY A 6 -12.57 4.30 -23.98
N ILE A 7 -13.88 4.44 -24.01
CA ILE A 7 -14.73 4.56 -22.83
C ILE A 7 -14.68 3.22 -22.08
N TYR A 8 -13.89 3.18 -21.00
CA TYR A 8 -13.96 2.11 -20.01
C TYR A 8 -15.31 2.23 -19.29
N ASN A 9 -16.20 1.25 -19.44
CA ASN A 9 -17.36 1.11 -18.56
C ASN A 9 -16.92 0.35 -17.31
N ASP A 10 -16.64 1.08 -16.24
CA ASP A 10 -16.52 0.52 -14.89
C ASP A 10 -17.89 -0.10 -14.54
N ILE A 11 -17.95 -1.43 -14.41
CA ILE A 11 -19.22 -2.16 -14.27
C ILE A 11 -19.72 -2.15 -12.81
N GLY A 12 -18.95 -1.51 -11.92
CA GLY A 12 -19.34 -1.20 -10.56
C GLY A 12 -18.39 -1.80 -9.53
N LYS A 13 -17.97 -0.94 -8.61
CA LYS A 13 -17.40 -1.31 -7.31
C LYS A 13 -18.55 -1.59 -6.36
N LYS A 14 -18.61 -2.79 -5.80
CA LYS A 14 -19.56 -3.12 -4.73
C LYS A 14 -18.79 -3.57 -3.51
N ALA A 15 -18.99 -2.87 -2.40
CA ALA A 15 -18.46 -3.26 -1.09
C ALA A 15 -19.63 -3.39 -0.11
N ARG A 16 -19.62 -4.47 0.67
CA ARG A 16 -20.57 -4.69 1.77
C ARG A 16 -19.78 -5.15 2.97
N GLY A 17 -20.00 -4.49 4.10
CA GLY A 17 -19.32 -4.79 5.33
C GLY A 17 -20.12 -4.41 6.56
N ASN A 18 -19.79 -5.04 7.67
CA ASN A 18 -20.19 -4.63 9.01
C ASN A 18 -18.97 -4.03 9.72
N SER A 19 -19.12 -3.60 10.98
CA SER A 19 -18.05 -2.93 11.75
C SER A 19 -16.71 -3.67 11.80
N PHE A 20 -16.68 -4.98 11.59
CA PHE A 20 -15.46 -5.81 11.70
C PHE A 20 -15.00 -6.49 10.41
N LEU A 21 -15.89 -6.66 9.44
CA LEU A 21 -15.63 -7.42 8.21
C LEU A 21 -16.21 -6.66 7.03
N SER A 22 -15.41 -6.46 5.99
CA SER A 22 -15.84 -5.88 4.71
C SER A 22 -15.38 -6.77 3.57
N ILE A 23 -16.26 -6.95 2.58
CA ILE A 23 -15.95 -7.67 1.34
C ILE A 23 -16.29 -6.73 0.19
N GLY A 24 -15.42 -6.67 -0.81
CA GLY A 24 -15.62 -5.86 -2.00
C GLY A 24 -15.23 -6.58 -3.27
N THR A 25 -15.89 -6.24 -4.36
CA THR A 25 -15.52 -6.66 -5.71
C THR A 25 -15.50 -5.46 -6.63
N ASP A 26 -14.60 -5.52 -7.60
CA ASP A 26 -14.38 -4.49 -8.61
C ASP A 26 -14.23 -5.20 -9.96
N LEU A 27 -15.09 -4.81 -10.91
CA LEU A 27 -15.22 -5.47 -12.20
C LEU A 27 -15.20 -4.42 -13.31
N SER A 28 -14.38 -4.63 -14.33
CA SER A 28 -14.32 -3.76 -15.52
C SER A 28 -14.53 -4.59 -16.79
N PHE A 29 -15.44 -4.14 -17.66
CA PHE A 29 -15.78 -4.82 -18.91
C PHE A 29 -15.57 -3.89 -20.07
N ASN A 30 -14.91 -4.39 -21.10
CA ASN A 30 -14.65 -3.64 -22.30
C ASN A 30 -15.62 -4.08 -23.40
N PRO A 31 -16.59 -3.22 -23.77
CA PRO A 31 -17.60 -3.57 -24.77
C PRO A 31 -17.02 -3.72 -26.18
N ALA A 32 -15.84 -3.15 -26.46
CA ALA A 32 -15.21 -3.24 -27.78
C ALA A 32 -14.52 -4.60 -28.00
N THR A 33 -13.90 -5.17 -26.97
CA THR A 33 -13.25 -6.50 -27.03
C THR A 33 -14.17 -7.64 -26.59
N ARG A 34 -15.33 -7.31 -26.00
CA ARG A 34 -16.25 -8.27 -25.35
C ARG A 34 -15.57 -9.11 -24.27
N GLN A 35 -14.54 -8.56 -23.62
CA GLN A 35 -13.78 -9.24 -22.59
C GLN A 35 -13.91 -8.51 -21.25
N LEU A 36 -13.84 -9.28 -20.17
CA LEU A 36 -13.62 -8.74 -18.84
C LEU A 36 -12.16 -8.35 -18.75
N ASP A 37 -11.90 -7.05 -18.62
CA ASP A 37 -10.54 -6.50 -18.58
C ASP A 37 -9.99 -6.47 -17.14
N LYS A 38 -10.87 -6.45 -16.13
CA LYS A 38 -10.47 -6.49 -14.72
C LYS A 38 -11.48 -7.25 -13.87
N TYR A 39 -10.97 -8.14 -13.02
CA TYR A 39 -11.68 -8.77 -11.92
C TYR A 39 -10.81 -8.67 -10.68
N ASN A 40 -11.25 -7.88 -9.70
CA ASN A 40 -10.63 -7.77 -8.40
C ASN A 40 -11.64 -8.11 -7.30
N ALA A 41 -11.19 -8.83 -6.30
CA ALA A 41 -11.97 -9.15 -5.11
C ALA A 41 -11.14 -8.82 -3.88
N GLY A 42 -11.78 -8.38 -2.81
CA GLY A 42 -11.11 -8.02 -1.58
C GLY A 42 -11.95 -8.40 -0.37
N LEU A 43 -11.28 -8.83 0.69
CA LEU A 43 -11.85 -8.85 2.02
C LEU A 43 -10.95 -8.11 2.99
N SER A 44 -11.53 -7.56 4.03
CA SER A 44 -10.83 -6.81 5.07
C SER A 44 -11.50 -7.07 6.40
N PHE A 45 -10.68 -7.35 7.40
CA PHE A 45 -11.04 -7.50 8.79
C PHE A 45 -10.45 -6.32 9.56
N ASN A 46 -11.31 -5.57 10.24
CA ASN A 46 -10.90 -4.46 11.06
C ASN A 46 -11.34 -4.73 12.50
N ILE A 47 -10.38 -4.97 13.39
CA ILE A 47 -10.61 -5.02 14.83
C ILE A 47 -9.70 -3.97 15.50
N PRO A 48 -10.02 -3.48 16.71
CA PRO A 48 -9.31 -2.36 17.34
C PRO A 48 -7.78 -2.53 17.45
N ILE A 49 -7.32 -3.77 17.56
CA ILE A 49 -5.90 -4.13 17.73
C ILE A 49 -5.22 -4.56 16.42
N LEU A 50 -5.98 -4.96 15.39
CA LEU A 50 -5.47 -5.60 14.17
C LEU A 50 -6.37 -5.28 12.98
N ASN A 51 -5.77 -4.86 11.87
CA ASN A 51 -6.43 -4.72 10.59
C ASN A 51 -5.77 -5.66 9.59
N ALA A 52 -6.49 -6.66 9.12
CA ALA A 52 -6.01 -7.58 8.11
C ALA A 52 -6.82 -7.41 6.83
N SER A 53 -6.19 -7.50 5.66
CA SER A 53 -6.89 -7.49 4.39
C SER A 53 -6.31 -8.51 3.44
N LEU A 54 -7.15 -9.05 2.58
CA LEU A 54 -6.75 -9.98 1.53
C LEU A 54 -7.42 -9.51 0.25
N THR A 55 -6.64 -9.26 -0.78
CA THR A 55 -7.12 -8.78 -2.07
C THR A 55 -6.55 -9.66 -3.18
N LEU A 56 -7.41 -10.00 -4.12
CA LEU A 56 -7.10 -10.70 -5.33
C LEU A 56 -7.28 -9.70 -6.47
N ASN A 57 -6.21 -9.41 -7.20
CA ASN A 57 -6.19 -8.40 -8.26
C ASN A 57 -5.80 -9.04 -9.60
N ASP A 58 -5.94 -8.27 -10.67
CA ASP A 58 -5.49 -8.63 -12.02
C ASP A 58 -6.08 -9.97 -12.49
N MET A 59 -7.40 -10.12 -12.41
CA MET A 59 -8.12 -11.36 -12.75
C MET A 59 -7.73 -12.58 -11.92
N GLY A 60 -7.23 -12.35 -10.71
CA GLY A 60 -6.75 -13.42 -9.84
C GLY A 60 -5.26 -13.71 -9.95
N ASP A 61 -4.53 -12.99 -10.79
CA ASP A 61 -3.08 -13.16 -10.94
C ASP A 61 -2.30 -12.70 -9.70
N LYS A 62 -2.76 -11.66 -9.00
CA LYS A 62 -2.04 -11.09 -7.85
C LYS A 62 -2.83 -11.24 -6.57
N LEU A 63 -2.32 -12.07 -5.65
CA LEU A 63 -2.82 -12.21 -4.30
C LEU A 63 -2.01 -11.31 -3.36
N ARG A 64 -2.66 -10.34 -2.73
CA ARG A 64 -2.07 -9.48 -1.70
C ARG A 64 -2.77 -9.70 -0.36
N ALA A 65 -2.04 -10.17 0.62
CA ALA A 65 -2.45 -10.21 2.02
C ALA A 65 -1.71 -9.11 2.79
N SER A 66 -2.40 -8.36 3.64
CA SER A 66 -1.77 -7.42 4.56
C SER A 66 -2.33 -7.57 5.97
N CYS A 67 -1.49 -7.36 6.96
CA CYS A 67 -1.80 -7.44 8.37
C CYS A 67 -1.12 -6.25 9.07
N TYR A 68 -1.91 -5.41 9.73
CA TYR A 68 -1.47 -4.23 10.44
C TYR A 68 -1.90 -4.35 11.91
N SER A 69 -0.96 -4.46 12.82
CA SER A 69 -1.24 -4.57 14.26
C SER A 69 -0.84 -3.28 14.97
N SER A 70 -1.80 -2.66 15.66
CA SER A 70 -1.59 -1.43 16.42
C SER A 70 -1.42 -1.77 17.89
N ILE A 71 -0.18 -1.71 18.37
CA ILE A 71 0.20 -2.14 19.72
C ILE A 71 -0.21 -1.08 20.75
N SER A 72 -0.02 0.20 20.43
CA SER A 72 -0.23 1.28 21.39
C SER A 72 -0.62 2.59 20.68
N PRO A 73 -1.86 3.05 20.86
CA PRO A 73 -2.31 4.34 20.32
C PRO A 73 -1.54 5.53 20.90
N LEU A 74 -1.15 5.46 22.19
CA LEU A 74 -0.42 6.54 22.87
C LEU A 74 0.99 6.77 22.30
N SER A 75 1.74 5.70 22.05
CA SER A 75 3.09 5.75 21.47
C SER A 75 3.08 5.62 19.94
N LYS A 76 1.89 5.62 19.31
CA LYS A 76 1.67 5.38 17.87
C LYS A 76 2.50 4.22 17.32
N THR A 77 2.71 3.18 18.14
CA THR A 77 3.53 2.03 17.75
C THR A 77 2.65 1.03 17.02
N ALA A 78 3.05 0.68 15.80
CA ALA A 78 2.36 -0.33 15.03
C ALA A 78 3.33 -1.07 14.12
N ILE A 79 2.95 -2.30 13.79
CA ILE A 79 3.67 -3.17 12.87
C ILE A 79 2.77 -3.49 11.69
N ALA A 80 3.36 -3.58 10.51
CA ALA A 80 2.69 -3.87 9.27
C ALA A 80 3.43 -5.02 8.57
N LEU A 81 2.68 -5.95 8.02
CA LEU A 81 3.16 -7.04 7.20
C LEU A 81 2.30 -7.06 5.94
N GLU A 82 2.92 -7.16 4.78
CA GLU A 82 2.24 -7.29 3.50
C GLU A 82 2.93 -8.38 2.69
N LEU A 83 2.18 -9.40 2.31
CA LEU A 83 2.59 -10.47 1.42
C LEU A 83 1.91 -10.24 0.07
N ASN A 84 2.69 -10.19 -0.99
CA ASN A 84 2.18 -10.10 -2.35
C ASN A 84 2.73 -11.28 -3.16
N HIS A 85 1.83 -12.12 -3.68
CA HIS A 85 2.16 -13.27 -4.51
C HIS A 85 1.56 -13.07 -5.89
N GLN A 86 2.39 -13.23 -6.92
CA GLN A 86 1.95 -13.17 -8.31
C GLN A 86 2.01 -14.57 -8.92
N PHE A 87 0.85 -15.15 -9.23
CA PHE A 87 0.73 -16.51 -9.74
C PHE A 87 1.37 -16.68 -11.12
N SER A 88 1.21 -15.71 -12.02
CA SER A 88 1.75 -15.77 -13.39
C SER A 88 3.28 -15.81 -13.44
N ARG A 89 3.95 -15.26 -12.42
CA ARG A 89 5.43 -15.23 -12.33
C ARG A 89 5.98 -16.15 -11.24
N SER A 90 5.10 -16.74 -10.42
CA SER A 90 5.45 -17.47 -9.20
C SER A 90 6.38 -16.67 -8.28
N GLU A 91 6.25 -15.33 -8.29
CA GLU A 91 7.07 -14.43 -7.49
C GLU A 91 6.34 -14.04 -6.21
N THR A 92 7.02 -14.14 -5.08
CA THR A 92 6.47 -13.77 -3.77
C THR A 92 7.32 -12.66 -3.16
N THR A 93 6.68 -11.52 -2.90
CA THR A 93 7.28 -10.37 -2.25
C THR A 93 6.69 -10.22 -0.86
N LEU A 94 7.55 -10.30 0.16
CA LEU A 94 7.18 -10.06 1.54
C LEU A 94 7.71 -8.69 1.96
N THR A 95 6.81 -7.84 2.41
CA THR A 95 7.10 -6.51 2.94
C THR A 95 6.74 -6.48 4.42
N TYR A 96 7.67 -6.00 5.23
CA TYR A 96 7.46 -5.77 6.65
C TYR A 96 7.77 -4.32 6.96
N GLY A 97 7.02 -3.74 7.88
CA GLY A 97 7.17 -2.35 8.27
C GLY A 97 6.81 -2.15 9.72
N ALA A 98 7.38 -1.11 10.30
CA ALA A 98 7.08 -0.69 11.64
C ALA A 98 6.97 0.82 11.68
N GLN A 99 6.13 1.31 12.59
CA GLN A 99 6.08 2.70 12.96
C GLN A 99 6.19 2.83 14.47
N HIS A 100 6.84 3.90 14.89
CA HIS A 100 7.03 4.21 16.29
C HIS A 100 7.14 5.71 16.48
N ALA A 101 6.45 6.27 17.48
CA ALA A 101 6.69 7.65 17.89
C ALA A 101 7.83 7.66 18.90
N ILE A 102 8.96 8.24 18.50
CA ILE A 102 10.12 8.44 19.38
C ILE A 102 9.81 9.57 20.38
N PHE A 103 9.09 10.59 19.93
CA PHE A 103 8.61 11.70 20.74
C PHE A 103 7.13 11.98 20.44
N PRO A 104 6.39 12.66 21.34
CA PRO A 104 4.98 13.02 21.10
C PRO A 104 4.76 13.77 19.76
N VAL A 105 5.80 14.48 19.32
CA VAL A 105 5.84 15.30 18.10
C VAL A 105 6.61 14.66 16.93
N THR A 106 7.28 13.52 17.12
CA THR A 106 8.13 12.89 16.09
C THR A 106 7.73 11.43 15.87
N LEU A 107 7.23 11.14 14.67
CA LEU A 107 6.86 9.81 14.21
C LEU A 107 7.88 9.29 13.20
N VAL A 108 8.34 8.07 13.39
CA VAL A 108 9.21 7.38 12.45
C VAL A 108 8.50 6.15 11.91
N LYS A 109 8.65 5.90 10.61
CA LYS A 109 8.18 4.71 9.91
C LYS A 109 9.34 4.13 9.12
N ALA A 110 9.49 2.82 9.17
CA ALA A 110 10.42 2.09 8.34
C ALA A 110 9.69 0.93 7.67
N ARG A 111 10.07 0.63 6.44
CA ARG A 111 9.56 -0.50 5.68
C ARG A 111 10.72 -1.15 4.93
N ALA A 112 10.65 -2.45 4.81
CA ALA A 112 11.60 -3.25 4.07
C ALA A 112 10.87 -4.37 3.35
N SER A 113 11.36 -4.72 2.17
CA SER A 113 10.75 -5.72 1.33
C SER A 113 11.78 -6.71 0.80
N SER A 114 11.36 -7.96 0.61
CA SER A 114 12.21 -9.04 0.09
C SER A 114 12.63 -8.79 -1.36
N ASP A 115 11.97 -7.87 -2.07
CA ASP A 115 12.37 -7.38 -3.38
C ASP A 115 13.50 -6.32 -3.32
N GLY A 116 14.15 -6.16 -2.17
CA GLY A 116 15.25 -5.23 -1.95
C GLY A 116 14.85 -3.76 -1.89
N LYS A 117 13.56 -3.45 -1.79
CA LYS A 117 13.10 -2.09 -1.51
C LYS A 117 13.15 -1.80 -0.02
N LEU A 118 13.78 -0.70 0.33
CA LEU A 118 13.85 -0.15 1.68
C LEU A 118 13.25 1.25 1.67
N GLY A 119 12.47 1.58 2.69
CA GLY A 119 11.86 2.90 2.82
C GLY A 119 11.85 3.36 4.25
N ALA A 120 12.05 4.66 4.45
CA ALA A 120 11.96 5.32 5.73
C ALA A 120 11.19 6.63 5.61
N LEU A 121 10.43 6.97 6.62
CA LEU A 121 9.69 8.21 6.72
C LEU A 121 9.79 8.75 8.14
N ILE A 122 10.13 10.03 8.24
CA ILE A 122 10.16 10.77 9.49
C ILE A 122 9.18 11.92 9.36
N GLN A 123 8.23 12.01 10.28
CA GLN A 123 7.29 13.09 10.38
C GLN A 123 7.49 13.80 11.70
N GLN A 124 7.81 15.09 11.63
CA GLN A 124 8.06 15.94 12.78
C GLN A 124 7.07 17.09 12.80
N GLN A 125 6.41 17.27 13.94
CA GLN A 125 5.61 18.45 14.22
C GLN A 125 6.54 19.57 14.68
N LEU A 126 6.65 20.63 13.87
CA LEU A 126 7.49 21.80 14.18
C LEU A 126 6.73 22.78 15.09
N PHE A 127 5.47 22.99 14.77
CA PHE A 127 4.55 23.86 15.51
C PHE A 127 3.20 23.14 15.67
N PRO A 128 2.32 23.58 16.57
CA PRO A 128 0.99 22.99 16.73
C PRO A 128 0.21 22.81 15.41
N SER A 129 0.45 23.70 14.45
CA SER A 129 -0.20 23.73 13.13
C SER A 129 0.68 23.27 11.97
N PHE A 130 1.96 22.94 12.15
CA PHE A 130 2.87 22.59 11.05
C PHE A 130 3.48 21.19 11.23
N PHE A 131 3.35 20.36 10.19
CA PHE A 131 3.91 19.01 10.12
C PHE A 131 4.87 18.91 8.94
N LEU A 132 6.15 18.71 9.25
CA LEU A 132 7.18 18.41 8.25
C LEU A 132 7.28 16.88 8.11
N THR A 133 7.24 16.38 6.88
CA THR A 133 7.44 14.96 6.58
C THR A 133 8.56 14.81 5.58
N ILE A 134 9.56 14.02 5.93
CA ILE A 134 10.69 13.65 5.07
C ILE A 134 10.60 12.14 4.83
N ALA A 135 10.65 11.72 3.58
CA ALA A 135 10.60 10.32 3.19
C ALA A 135 11.75 9.99 2.25
N GLY A 136 12.28 8.78 2.38
CA GLY A 136 13.30 8.24 1.49
C GLY A 136 13.02 6.79 1.18
N ASP A 137 13.17 6.42 -0.08
CA ASP A 137 13.11 5.04 -0.55
C ASP A 137 14.38 4.71 -1.31
N VAL A 138 14.90 3.50 -1.13
CA VAL A 138 16.10 2.99 -1.77
C VAL A 138 15.79 1.61 -2.32
N ASP A 139 16.05 1.41 -3.60
CA ASP A 139 16.03 0.09 -4.23
C ASP A 139 17.45 -0.49 -4.25
N THR A 140 17.65 -1.58 -3.52
CA THR A 140 18.95 -2.23 -3.35
C THR A 140 19.19 -3.34 -4.38
N GLN A 141 18.15 -3.88 -5.03
CA GLN A 141 18.31 -4.91 -6.07
C GLN A 141 19.00 -4.36 -7.31
N THR A 142 18.80 -3.08 -7.61
CA THR A 142 19.50 -2.39 -8.70
C THR A 142 21.02 -2.36 -8.44
N SER A 143 21.46 -2.40 -7.18
CA SER A 143 22.87 -2.26 -6.80
C SER A 143 23.73 -3.52 -6.96
N VAL A 144 23.17 -4.71 -7.14
CA VAL A 144 23.93 -5.96 -7.33
C VAL A 144 24.08 -6.33 -8.81
N ASN A 145 23.16 -5.89 -9.68
CA ASN A 145 23.15 -6.18 -11.12
C ASN A 145 23.62 -5.01 -12.01
N GLY A 146 24.33 -4.02 -11.46
CA GLY A 146 25.01 -2.99 -12.26
C GLY A 146 24.12 -1.90 -12.86
N VAL A 147 22.88 -1.74 -12.37
CA VAL A 147 21.97 -0.69 -12.83
C VAL A 147 21.80 0.35 -11.71
N THR A 148 21.88 1.62 -12.10
CA THR A 148 21.78 2.84 -11.29
C THR A 148 21.05 2.71 -9.94
N ARG A 149 21.73 3.04 -8.83
CA ARG A 149 21.13 3.24 -7.49
C ARG A 149 19.94 4.20 -7.60
N SER A 150 18.71 3.68 -7.54
CA SER A 150 17.50 4.50 -7.58
C SER A 150 17.08 4.88 -6.16
N SER A 151 17.75 5.88 -5.60
CA SER A 151 17.33 6.51 -4.35
C SER A 151 16.33 7.62 -4.64
N LYS A 152 15.16 7.57 -4.00
CA LYS A 152 14.14 8.62 -4.08
C LYS A 152 14.06 9.29 -2.72
N LEU A 153 14.17 10.62 -2.71
CA LEU A 153 13.97 11.43 -1.53
C LEU A 153 12.81 12.39 -1.79
N GLY A 154 11.94 12.54 -0.80
CA GLY A 154 10.77 13.40 -0.86
C GLY A 154 10.60 14.15 0.45
N MET A 155 10.07 15.37 0.36
CA MET A 155 9.76 16.19 1.52
C MET A 155 8.41 16.86 1.29
N SER A 156 7.62 16.99 2.35
CA SER A 156 6.35 17.71 2.34
C SER A 156 6.16 18.47 3.64
N LEU A 157 5.50 19.63 3.55
CA LEU A 157 5.10 20.43 4.70
C LEU A 157 3.57 20.56 4.65
N ALA A 158 2.92 20.11 5.71
CA ALA A 158 1.48 20.19 5.86
C ALA A 158 1.12 21.20 6.95
N PHE A 159 0.15 22.06 6.65
CA PHE A 159 -0.46 22.96 7.61
C PHE A 159 -1.81 22.41 8.05
N ARG A 160 -2.03 22.34 9.37
CA ARG A 160 -3.31 21.95 9.97
C ARG A 160 -3.87 23.15 10.72
N SER A 161 -4.92 23.73 10.13
CA SER A 161 -5.75 24.76 10.75
C SER A 161 -6.70 24.17 11.78
#